data_AF-A0A0M3KCH8-F1
#
_entry.id   AF-A0A0M3KCH8-F1
#
_cell.length_a   1.000
_cell.length_b   1.000
_cell.length_c   1.000
_cell.angle_alpha   90.00
_cell.angle_beta   90.00
_cell.angle_gamma   90.00
#
_symmetry.space_group_name_H-M   'P 1'
#
loop_
_entity.id
_entity.type
_entity.pdbx_description
1 polymer ?
#
loop_
_entity_poly.entity_id
_entity_poly.type
_entity_poly.pdbx_seq_one_letter_code
_entity_poly.pdbx_strand_id
1 'polypeptide(L)'
;MPHTPKKAAFSPLTVSPKKDDDKRATGFSVELMRAVLTNDEDGVLNLIDEDVDVNGLDDKGSSALHVAAFFGYESILISLIDAGARIGARDNLWVTPLHRACIRNNYSVVLALLERGASPRAQCKRFMTPLHLAAQNNAIKSGEILIAYAPDVIGQSLLLKLIAYLR
;
A
#
# COMPACT_ATOMS: atom_id res chain seq x y z
N MET A 1 -16.95 65.08 0.02
CA MET A 1 -17.91 63.98 -0.22
C MET A 1 -17.24 62.68 0.19
N PRO A 2 -17.88 61.83 1.02
CA PRO A 2 -17.29 60.62 1.53
C PRO A 2 -17.35 59.50 0.48
N HIS A 3 -16.19 58.99 0.05
CA HIS A 3 -16.13 57.75 -0.72
C HIS A 3 -15.99 56.58 0.26
N THR A 4 -17.06 55.81 0.36
CA THR A 4 -17.23 54.63 1.21
C THR A 4 -16.22 53.53 0.87
N PRO A 5 -15.72 52.75 1.85
CA PRO A 5 -14.90 51.58 1.59
C PRO A 5 -15.73 50.48 0.91
N LYS A 6 -15.17 49.90 -0.17
CA LYS A 6 -15.76 48.74 -0.88
C LYS A 6 -15.88 47.57 0.10
N LYS A 7 -17.11 47.12 0.37
CA LYS A 7 -17.38 45.85 1.07
C LYS A 7 -16.76 44.72 0.25
N ALA A 8 -15.83 43.98 0.84
CA ALA A 8 -15.38 42.70 0.30
C ALA A 8 -16.58 41.74 0.31
N ALA A 9 -16.93 41.23 -0.88
CA ALA A 9 -17.91 40.17 -1.00
C ALA A 9 -17.31 38.89 -0.39
N PHE A 10 -17.82 38.48 0.77
CA PHE A 10 -17.63 37.11 1.23
C PHE A 10 -18.45 36.21 0.32
N SER A 11 -17.77 35.50 -0.58
CA SER A 11 -18.34 34.36 -1.28
C SER A 11 -18.82 33.36 -0.23
N PRO A 12 -20.03 32.79 -0.34
CA PRO A 12 -20.43 31.72 0.57
C PRO A 12 -19.44 30.56 0.40
N LEU A 13 -18.80 30.14 1.49
CA LEU A 13 -18.16 28.84 1.55
C LEU A 13 -19.24 27.82 1.21
N THR A 14 -19.22 27.31 -0.02
CA THR A 14 -20.00 26.13 -0.38
C THR A 14 -19.46 25.01 0.49
N VAL A 15 -20.17 24.71 1.57
CA VAL A 15 -20.12 23.42 2.23
C VAL A 15 -20.42 22.41 1.13
N SER A 16 -19.40 21.71 0.63
CA SER A 16 -19.61 20.54 -0.20
C SER A 16 -20.15 19.44 0.72
N PRO A 17 -21.43 19.04 0.63
CA PRO A 17 -21.86 17.84 1.31
C PRO A 17 -21.69 16.68 0.33
N LYS A 18 -20.84 15.71 0.67
CA LYS A 18 -21.27 14.32 0.87
C LYS A 18 -20.07 13.38 0.99
N LYS A 19 -20.11 12.63 2.08
CA LYS A 19 -19.36 11.41 2.34
C LYS A 19 -20.13 10.29 1.64
N ASP A 20 -20.03 10.23 0.33
CA ASP A 20 -20.41 9.09 -0.49
C ASP A 20 -19.05 8.56 -1.00
N ASP A 21 -18.57 7.38 -0.65
CA ASP A 21 -19.11 6.11 -1.13
C ASP A 21 -18.93 5.01 -0.07
N ASP A 22 -20.05 4.46 0.40
CA ASP A 22 -20.08 3.11 0.95
C ASP A 22 -19.83 2.12 -0.20
N LYS A 23 -18.56 1.95 -0.58
CA LYS A 23 -18.13 0.98 -1.59
C LYS A 23 -18.20 -0.42 -0.99
N ARG A 24 -19.42 -0.92 -0.82
CA ARG A 24 -19.64 -2.36 -0.67
C ARG A 24 -18.98 -3.01 -1.90
N ALA A 25 -17.92 -3.79 -1.66
CA ALA A 25 -17.17 -4.46 -2.72
C ALA A 25 -18.15 -5.09 -3.72
N THR A 26 -18.07 -4.69 -4.98
CA THR A 26 -18.81 -5.35 -6.06
C THR A 26 -18.53 -6.85 -5.98
N GLY A 27 -19.50 -7.71 -6.31
CA GLY A 27 -19.31 -9.18 -6.21
C GLY A 27 -18.00 -9.66 -6.85
N PHE A 28 -17.62 -9.04 -7.96
CA PHE A 28 -16.35 -9.26 -8.68
C PHE A 28 -15.10 -8.89 -7.89
N SER A 29 -15.10 -7.80 -7.11
CA SER A 29 -13.98 -7.46 -6.22
C SER A 29 -13.81 -8.52 -5.12
N VAL A 30 -14.91 -9.09 -4.61
CA VAL A 30 -14.86 -10.18 -3.63
C VAL A 30 -14.33 -11.47 -4.27
N GLU A 31 -14.69 -11.72 -5.53
CA GLU A 31 -14.19 -12.89 -6.28
C GLU A 31 -12.69 -12.80 -6.55
N LEU A 32 -12.21 -11.64 -6.99
CA LEU A 32 -10.77 -11.41 -7.15
C LEU A 32 -10.01 -11.62 -5.84
N MET A 33 -10.51 -11.05 -4.73
CA MET A 33 -9.90 -11.24 -3.42
C MET A 33 -9.85 -12.72 -3.01
N ARG A 34 -10.89 -13.49 -3.32
CA ARG A 34 -10.93 -14.92 -3.04
C ARG A 34 -9.91 -15.69 -3.88
N ALA A 35 -9.83 -15.42 -5.18
CA ALA A 35 -8.87 -16.06 -6.08
C ALA A 35 -7.43 -15.81 -5.61
N VAL A 36 -7.10 -14.57 -5.21
CA VAL A 36 -5.80 -14.24 -4.65
C VAL A 36 -5.55 -14.96 -3.32
N LEU A 37 -6.55 -15.07 -2.43
CA LEU A 37 -6.43 -15.77 -1.15
C LEU A 37 -6.18 -17.28 -1.31
N THR A 38 -6.73 -17.89 -2.37
CA THR A 38 -6.53 -19.31 -2.68
C THR A 38 -5.32 -19.57 -3.56
N ASN A 39 -4.56 -18.53 -3.93
CA ASN A 39 -3.46 -18.58 -4.91
C ASN A 39 -3.88 -19.18 -6.26
N ASP A 40 -5.08 -18.84 -6.71
CA ASP A 40 -5.60 -19.25 -8.02
C ASP A 40 -5.11 -18.27 -9.09
N GLU A 41 -3.92 -18.53 -9.65
CA GLU A 41 -3.30 -17.65 -10.64
C GLU A 41 -4.16 -17.52 -11.91
N ASP A 42 -4.70 -18.64 -12.41
CA ASP A 42 -5.56 -18.68 -13.60
C ASP A 42 -6.87 -17.93 -13.34
N GLY A 43 -7.49 -18.13 -12.17
CA GLY A 43 -8.69 -17.41 -11.76
C GLY A 43 -8.45 -15.90 -11.66
N VAL A 44 -7.29 -15.47 -11.16
CA VAL A 44 -6.92 -14.04 -11.15
C VAL A 44 -6.77 -13.49 -12.56
N LEU A 45 -6.10 -14.20 -13.47
CA LEU A 45 -5.91 -13.76 -14.85
C LEU A 45 -7.25 -13.65 -15.59
N ASN A 46 -8.12 -14.65 -15.46
CA ASN A 46 -9.46 -14.62 -16.07
C ASN A 46 -10.27 -13.41 -15.59
N LEU A 47 -10.24 -13.10 -14.29
CA LEU A 47 -10.94 -11.94 -13.73
C LEU A 47 -10.33 -10.61 -14.19
N ILE A 48 -9.02 -10.55 -14.40
CA ILE A 48 -8.36 -9.37 -14.98
C ILE A 48 -8.81 -9.17 -16.44
N ASP A 49 -8.90 -10.25 -17.22
CA ASP A 49 -9.36 -10.22 -18.62
C ASP A 49 -10.84 -9.78 -18.74
N GLU A 50 -11.64 -9.99 -17.68
CA GLU A 50 -13.02 -9.49 -17.56
C GLU A 50 -13.12 -8.01 -17.13
N ASP A 51 -12.00 -7.28 -17.06
CA ASP A 51 -11.92 -5.86 -16.67
C ASP A 51 -12.48 -5.57 -15.25
N VAL A 52 -12.30 -6.53 -14.33
CA VAL A 52 -12.67 -6.35 -12.92
C VAL A 52 -11.80 -5.27 -12.27
N ASP A 53 -12.42 -4.43 -11.41
CA ASP A 53 -11.68 -3.44 -10.62
C ASP A 53 -10.69 -4.11 -9.64
N VAL A 54 -9.43 -4.17 -10.05
CA VAL A 54 -8.30 -4.71 -9.26
C VAL A 54 -7.99 -3.91 -8.00
N ASN A 55 -8.55 -2.70 -7.86
CA ASN A 55 -8.33 -1.82 -6.71
C ASN A 55 -9.45 -1.87 -5.67
N GLY A 56 -10.39 -2.80 -5.81
CA GLY A 56 -11.40 -3.07 -4.80
C GLY A 56 -10.77 -3.44 -3.45
N LEU A 57 -11.45 -3.06 -2.36
CA LEU A 57 -10.94 -3.17 -1.00
C LEU A 57 -11.86 -4.06 -0.15
N ASP A 58 -11.27 -4.81 0.79
CA ASP A 58 -12.02 -5.50 1.84
C ASP A 58 -12.46 -4.57 2.98
N ASP A 59 -13.16 -5.13 3.98
CA ASP A 59 -13.62 -4.42 5.17
C ASP A 59 -12.46 -3.77 5.99
N LYS A 60 -11.22 -4.22 5.78
CA LYS A 60 -10.01 -3.68 6.41
C LYS A 60 -9.30 -2.64 5.52
N GLY A 61 -9.86 -2.31 4.37
CA GLY A 61 -9.27 -1.42 3.38
C GLY A 61 -8.13 -2.06 2.58
N SER A 62 -7.96 -3.39 2.65
CA SER A 62 -6.89 -4.11 1.97
C SER A 62 -7.30 -4.41 0.53
N SER A 63 -6.42 -4.10 -0.42
CA SER A 63 -6.58 -4.53 -1.82
C SER A 63 -6.02 -5.92 -2.08
N ALA A 64 -6.33 -6.50 -3.24
CA ALA A 64 -5.75 -7.74 -3.74
C ALA A 64 -4.21 -7.72 -3.67
N LEU A 65 -3.60 -6.58 -3.99
CA LEU A 65 -2.16 -6.39 -3.93
C LEU A 65 -1.57 -6.52 -2.52
N HIS A 66 -2.32 -6.12 -1.47
CA HIS A 66 -1.88 -6.35 -0.08
C HIS A 66 -1.85 -7.83 0.27
N VAL A 67 -2.85 -8.58 -0.21
CA VAL A 67 -3.00 -10.01 0.06
C VAL A 67 -1.87 -10.78 -0.63
N ALA A 68 -1.70 -10.57 -1.94
CA ALA A 68 -0.61 -11.18 -2.71
C ALA A 68 0.76 -10.87 -2.07
N ALA A 69 0.98 -9.62 -1.66
CA ALA A 69 2.22 -9.22 -1.00
C ALA A 69 2.45 -9.91 0.35
N PHE A 70 1.40 -10.08 1.16
CA PHE A 70 1.48 -10.77 2.45
C PHE A 70 1.77 -12.26 2.29
N PHE A 71 1.18 -12.93 1.31
CA PHE A 71 1.41 -14.36 1.10
C PHE A 71 2.65 -14.68 0.27
N GLY A 72 3.19 -13.70 -0.45
CA GLY A 72 4.41 -13.88 -1.25
C GLY A 72 4.13 -14.38 -2.66
N TYR A 73 2.90 -14.17 -3.16
CA TYR A 73 2.48 -14.61 -4.48
C TYR A 73 2.99 -13.64 -5.54
N GLU A 74 4.25 -13.81 -5.93
CA GLU A 74 4.95 -12.91 -6.86
C GLU A 74 4.30 -12.85 -8.24
N SER A 75 3.92 -13.99 -8.82
CA SER A 75 3.23 -14.05 -10.11
C SER A 75 1.92 -13.24 -10.09
N ILE A 76 1.06 -13.51 -9.10
CA ILE A 76 -0.21 -12.80 -8.90
C ILE A 76 0.03 -11.30 -8.68
N LEU A 77 1.03 -10.95 -7.87
CA LEU A 77 1.39 -9.56 -7.59
C LEU A 77 1.77 -8.82 -8.88
N ILE A 78 2.59 -9.43 -9.73
CA ILE A 78 3.02 -8.86 -11.01
C ILE A 78 1.80 -8.66 -11.92
N SER A 79 0.96 -9.68 -12.08
CA SER A 79 -0.27 -9.59 -12.89
C SER A 79 -1.20 -8.47 -12.41
N LEU A 80 -1.40 -8.34 -11.09
CA LEU A 80 -2.21 -7.26 -10.52
C LEU A 80 -1.60 -5.87 -10.81
N ILE A 81 -0.28 -5.71 -10.69
CA ILE A 81 0.40 -4.44 -10.99
C ILE A 81 0.27 -4.08 -12.47
N ASP A 82 0.49 -5.06 -13.36
CA ASP A 82 0.39 -4.86 -14.80
C ASP A 82 -1.07 -4.55 -15.23
N ALA A 83 -2.06 -5.05 -14.48
CA ALA A 83 -3.48 -4.70 -14.61
C ALA A 83 -3.86 -3.35 -13.94
N GLY A 84 -2.90 -2.57 -13.43
CA GLY A 84 -3.16 -1.23 -12.87
C GLY A 84 -3.51 -1.20 -11.38
N ALA A 85 -3.13 -2.23 -10.61
CA ALA A 85 -3.24 -2.17 -9.15
C ALA A 85 -2.36 -1.06 -8.57
N ARG A 86 -2.90 -0.32 -7.61
CA ARG A 86 -2.21 0.78 -6.93
C ARG A 86 -1.12 0.25 -6.01
N ILE A 87 0.14 0.33 -6.46
CA ILE A 87 1.33 -0.09 -5.71
C ILE A 87 1.43 0.59 -4.33
N GLY A 88 1.07 1.87 -4.26
CA GLY A 88 1.05 2.68 -3.04
C GLY A 88 -0.27 2.63 -2.26
N ALA A 89 -1.16 1.66 -2.54
CA ALA A 89 -2.41 1.50 -1.82
C ALA A 89 -2.16 1.41 -0.30
N ARG A 90 -3.10 1.95 0.47
CA ARG A 90 -3.03 2.02 1.93
C ARG A 90 -4.29 1.41 2.51
N ASP A 91 -4.11 0.43 3.39
CA ASP A 91 -5.23 -0.12 4.17
C ASP A 91 -5.70 0.85 5.27
N ASN A 92 -6.68 0.44 6.08
CA ASN A 92 -7.22 1.25 7.16
C ASN A 92 -6.18 1.62 8.24
N LEU A 93 -5.00 1.00 8.23
CA LEU A 93 -3.86 1.28 9.10
C LEU A 93 -2.71 2.00 8.38
N TRP A 94 -2.95 2.46 7.15
CA TRP A 94 -1.95 3.04 6.23
C TRP A 94 -0.77 2.11 5.92
N VAL A 95 -0.97 0.82 6.13
CA VAL A 95 -0.01 -0.20 5.72
C VAL A 95 -0.13 -0.33 4.21
N THR A 96 1.01 -0.42 3.52
CA THR A 96 1.09 -0.62 2.06
C THR A 96 1.42 -2.08 1.73
N PRO A 97 1.28 -2.54 0.48
CA PRO A 97 1.72 -3.87 0.08
C PRO A 97 3.19 -4.15 0.45
N LEU A 98 4.08 -3.15 0.29
CA LEU A 98 5.49 -3.27 0.66
C LEU A 98 5.69 -3.55 2.16
N HIS A 99 4.91 -2.90 3.03
CA HIS A 99 4.94 -3.22 4.46
C HIS A 99 4.54 -4.67 4.74
N ARG A 100 3.50 -5.19 4.07
CA ARG A 100 3.02 -6.58 4.24
C ARG A 100 4.07 -7.61 3.81
N ALA A 101 4.72 -7.37 2.66
CA ALA A 101 5.81 -8.21 2.16
C ALA A 101 6.99 -8.24 3.14
N CYS A 102 7.38 -7.09 3.70
CA CYS A 102 8.44 -6.99 4.69
C CYS A 102 8.13 -7.70 6.01
N ILE A 103 6.89 -7.60 6.51
CA ILE A 103 6.47 -8.34 7.74
C ILE A 103 6.69 -9.85 7.56
N ARG A 104 6.43 -10.37 6.36
CA ARG A 104 6.49 -11.81 6.07
C ARG A 104 7.82 -12.29 5.51
N ASN A 105 8.78 -11.38 5.35
CA ASN A 105 10.07 -11.62 4.73
C ASN A 105 9.99 -12.17 3.30
N ASN A 106 8.96 -11.77 2.54
CA ASN A 106 8.76 -12.19 1.15
C ASN A 106 9.67 -11.36 0.23
N TYR A 107 10.96 -11.68 0.25
CA TYR A 107 12.00 -10.84 -0.35
C TYR A 107 11.86 -10.67 -1.88
N SER A 108 11.38 -11.69 -2.61
CA SER A 108 11.12 -11.56 -4.05
C SER A 108 10.02 -10.54 -4.35
N VAL A 109 8.92 -10.59 -3.60
CA VAL A 109 7.84 -9.59 -3.66
C VAL A 109 8.32 -8.20 -3.25
N VAL A 110 9.18 -8.11 -2.22
CA VAL A 110 9.78 -6.82 -1.81
C VAL A 110 10.55 -6.21 -2.96
N LEU A 111 11.39 -6.99 -3.64
CA LEU A 111 12.16 -6.55 -4.79
C LEU A 111 11.23 -6.11 -5.93
N ALA A 112 10.26 -6.93 -6.31
CA ALA A 112 9.30 -6.62 -7.36
C ALA A 112 8.52 -5.32 -7.08
N LEU A 113 8.05 -5.12 -5.84
CA LEU A 113 7.37 -3.89 -5.45
C LEU A 113 8.27 -2.66 -5.58
N LEU A 114 9.52 -2.75 -5.14
CA LEU A 114 10.49 -1.65 -5.23
C LEU A 114 10.82 -1.31 -6.70
N GLU A 115 11.08 -2.32 -7.53
CA GLU A 115 11.33 -2.15 -8.97
C GLU A 115 10.14 -1.51 -9.70
N ARG A 116 8.92 -1.79 -9.26
CA ARG A 116 7.70 -1.17 -9.78
C ARG A 116 7.40 0.21 -9.16
N GLY A 117 8.27 0.74 -8.30
CA GLY A 117 8.17 2.10 -7.77
C GLY A 117 7.44 2.23 -6.42
N ALA A 118 7.31 1.16 -5.64
CA ALA A 118 6.82 1.27 -4.27
C ALA A 118 7.74 2.15 -3.41
N SER A 119 7.16 3.04 -2.62
CA SER A 119 7.96 3.93 -1.77
C SER A 119 8.51 3.19 -0.53
N PRO A 120 9.84 3.07 -0.36
CA PRO A 120 10.45 2.51 0.85
C PRO A 120 10.30 3.42 2.08
N ARG A 121 9.84 4.67 1.87
CA ARG A 121 9.65 5.69 2.91
C ARG A 121 8.21 5.83 3.38
N ALA A 122 7.28 5.07 2.78
CA ALA A 122 5.88 5.11 3.19
C ALA A 122 5.76 4.79 4.69
N GLN A 123 4.94 5.57 5.41
CA GLN A 123 4.70 5.34 6.84
C GLN A 123 3.27 4.83 7.05
N CYS A 124 3.13 3.81 7.89
CA CYS A 124 1.83 3.41 8.43
C CYS A 124 1.38 4.34 9.58
N LYS A 125 0.18 4.14 10.12
CA LYS A 125 -0.38 4.97 11.22
C LYS A 125 0.50 5.06 12.48
N ARG A 126 1.42 4.10 12.67
CA ARG A 126 2.39 4.07 13.77
C ARG A 126 3.71 4.78 13.42
N PHE A 127 3.74 5.55 12.34
CA PHE A 127 4.94 6.22 11.78
C PHE A 127 6.08 5.27 11.39
N MET A 128 5.79 3.98 11.26
CA MET A 128 6.77 2.96 10.90
C MET A 128 6.82 2.77 9.39
N THR A 129 8.03 2.69 8.86
CA THR A 129 8.33 2.36 7.45
C THR A 129 8.43 0.86 7.23
N PRO A 130 8.48 0.35 5.98
CA PRO A 130 8.71 -1.06 5.70
C PRO A 130 9.97 -1.62 6.38
N LEU A 131 11.06 -0.84 6.44
CA LEU A 131 12.30 -1.24 7.11
C LEU A 131 12.12 -1.44 8.62
N HIS A 132 11.36 -0.56 9.29
CA HIS A 132 11.03 -0.71 10.71
C HIS A 132 10.27 -2.01 10.98
N LEU A 133 9.33 -2.36 10.09
CA LEU A 133 8.55 -3.60 10.22
C LEU A 133 9.39 -4.83 9.90
N ALA A 134 10.29 -4.75 8.90
CA ALA A 134 11.22 -5.83 8.60
C ALA A 134 12.11 -6.15 9.82
N ALA A 135 12.66 -5.11 10.47
CA ALA A 135 13.47 -5.27 11.67
C ALA A 135 12.69 -5.91 12.84
N GLN A 136 11.47 -5.44 13.11
CA GLN A 136 10.62 -6.00 14.19
C GLN A 136 10.23 -7.46 13.98
N ASN A 137 10.14 -7.93 12.73
CA ASN A 137 9.72 -9.29 12.40
C ASN A 137 10.89 -10.21 12.03
N ASN A 138 12.14 -9.78 12.28
CA ASN A 138 13.34 -10.53 11.92
C ASN A 138 13.41 -10.89 10.42
N ALA A 139 12.86 -10.03 9.55
CA ALA A 139 12.85 -10.21 8.10
C ALA A 139 14.16 -9.72 7.47
N ILE A 140 15.24 -10.44 7.78
CA ILE A 140 16.63 -10.04 7.47
C ILE A 140 16.81 -9.74 5.97
N LYS A 141 16.46 -10.67 5.09
CA LYS A 141 16.61 -10.52 3.63
C LYS A 141 15.85 -9.31 3.08
N SER A 142 14.61 -9.11 3.54
CA SER A 142 13.82 -7.95 3.13
C SER A 142 14.42 -6.63 3.61
N GLY A 143 14.98 -6.63 4.83
CA GLY A 143 15.74 -5.49 5.37
C GLY A 143 16.99 -5.17 4.56
N GLU A 144 17.76 -6.19 4.19
CA GLU A 144 18.96 -6.05 3.34
C GLU A 144 18.61 -5.44 1.97
N ILE A 145 17.55 -5.93 1.32
CA ILE A 145 17.08 -5.38 0.04
C ILE A 145 16.67 -3.92 0.18
N LEU A 146 15.92 -3.56 1.23
CA LEU A 146 15.51 -2.17 1.46
C LEU A 146 16.71 -1.24 1.67
N ILE A 147 17.72 -1.69 2.42
CA ILE A 147 18.96 -0.96 2.65
C ILE A 147 19.73 -0.77 1.34
N ALA A 148 19.81 -1.81 0.51
CA ALA A 148 20.49 -1.77 -0.78
C ALA A 148 19.77 -0.84 -1.78
N TYR A 149 18.44 -0.87 -1.81
CA TYR A 149 17.63 -0.10 -2.76
C TYR A 149 17.56 1.39 -2.40
N ALA A 150 17.54 1.72 -1.11
CA ALA A 150 17.32 3.09 -0.65
C ALA A 150 18.25 3.44 0.53
N PRO A 151 19.56 3.61 0.29
CA PRO A 151 20.55 3.84 1.35
C PRO A 151 20.34 5.18 2.07
N ASP A 152 19.68 6.16 1.43
CA ASP A 152 19.33 7.46 2.03
C ASP A 152 18.21 7.35 3.08
N VAL A 153 17.38 6.30 3.01
CA VAL A 153 16.29 6.06 3.96
C VAL A 153 16.85 5.76 5.36
N ILE A 154 18.10 5.36 5.44
CA ILE A 154 18.85 5.19 6.69
C ILE A 154 19.10 6.56 7.37
N GLY A 155 19.24 7.65 6.60
CA GLY A 155 19.68 8.97 7.08
C GLY A 155 18.72 9.71 8.01
N GLN A 156 17.46 9.27 8.12
CA GLN A 156 16.51 9.78 9.13
C GLN A 156 16.19 8.75 10.23
N SER A 157 16.71 7.53 10.10
CA SER A 157 16.59 6.48 11.10
C SER A 157 17.78 6.54 12.03
N LEU A 158 17.61 7.15 13.20
CA LEU A 158 18.54 7.02 14.31
C LEU A 158 18.72 5.55 14.78
N LEU A 159 18.22 4.54 14.06
CA LEU A 159 17.85 3.24 14.61
C LEU A 159 18.08 2.01 13.70
N LEU A 160 19.13 2.06 12.87
CA LEU A 160 20.07 0.94 12.85
C LEU A 160 20.73 0.76 14.26
N LYS A 161 20.66 1.76 15.15
CA LYS A 161 21.05 1.66 16.57
C LYS A 161 20.20 0.71 17.44
N LEU A 162 18.96 0.33 17.06
CA LEU A 162 18.22 -0.75 17.76
C LEU A 162 18.51 -2.13 17.19
N ILE A 163 18.91 -2.23 15.91
CA ILE A 163 19.32 -3.50 15.30
C ILE A 163 20.53 -4.10 16.06
N ALA A 164 21.26 -3.29 16.84
CA ALA A 164 22.44 -3.67 17.64
C ALA A 164 22.25 -3.76 19.18
N TYR A 165 21.13 -3.35 19.79
CA TYR A 165 20.97 -3.33 21.27
C TYR A 165 20.15 -4.50 21.86
N LEU A 166 19.60 -5.39 21.03
CA LEU A 166 18.85 -6.58 21.47
C LEU A 166 19.53 -7.90 21.07
N ARG A 167 20.87 -7.91 21.02
CA ARG A 167 21.68 -9.12 21.06
C ARG A 167 22.48 -9.17 22.34
#